data_AF-A0A2D6ZWT9-F1
#
_entry.id   AF-A0A2D6ZWT9-F1
#
_cell.length_a   1.000
_cell.length_b   1.000
_cell.length_c   1.000
_cell.angle_alpha   90.00
_cell.angle_beta   90.00
_cell.angle_gamma   90.00
#
_symmetry.space_group_name_H-M   'P 1'
#
loop_
_entity.id
_entity.type
_entity.pdbx_description
1 polymer ?
#
loop_
_entity_poly.entity_id
_entity_poly.type
_entity_poly.pdbx_seq_one_letter_code
_entity_poly.pdbx_strand_id
1 'polypeptide(L)' 'MEQNEKPFQFIAWIATGILIIAAILASFVPELEYHHWAFISANTLWVIVGMLWKEQTLIVLNAGLTIIYILGLIL' A
#
# COMPACT_ATOMS: atom_id res chain seq x y z
N MET A 1 -3.11 25.86 -14.52
CA MET A 1 -3.48 24.91 -13.45
C MET A 1 -2.41 23.81 -13.52
N GLU A 2 -1.63 23.45 -12.52
CA GLU A 2 -1.86 23.48 -11.06
C GLU A 2 -0.53 23.60 -10.28
N GLN A 3 -0.54 24.39 -9.20
CA GLN A 3 0.62 24.63 -8.31
C GLN A 3 0.49 23.89 -6.96
N ASN A 4 -0.39 22.87 -6.86
CA ASN A 4 -0.73 22.20 -5.59
C ASN A 4 -0.67 20.67 -5.60
N GLU A 5 -0.12 20.03 -6.63
CA GLU A 5 -0.01 18.56 -6.62
C GLU A 5 1.14 18.11 -5.70
N LYS A 6 0.88 17.19 -4.78
CA LYS A 6 1.94 16.54 -4.00
C LYS A 6 2.91 15.85 -4.97
N PRO A 7 4.23 15.90 -4.72
CA PRO A 7 5.20 15.37 -5.67
C PRO A 7 4.95 13.88 -5.89
N PHE A 8 5.08 13.40 -7.13
CA PHE A 8 4.88 11.98 -7.47
C PHE A 8 3.47 11.44 -7.19
N GLN A 9 2.43 12.26 -7.35
CA GLN A 9 1.02 11.87 -7.20
C GLN A 9 0.64 10.61 -8.01
N PHE A 10 1.25 10.40 -9.18
CA PHE A 10 1.05 9.20 -10.00
C PHE A 10 1.44 7.90 -9.27
N ILE A 11 2.52 7.91 -8.47
CA ILE A 11 2.93 6.74 -7.68
C ILE A 11 1.90 6.45 -6.60
N ALA A 12 1.35 7.48 -5.96
CA ALA A 12 0.27 7.34 -4.98
C ALA A 12 -0.99 6.73 -5.61
N TRP A 13 -1.32 7.11 -6.85
CA TRP A 13 -2.43 6.49 -7.59
C TRP A 13 -2.18 5.02 -7.92
N ILE A 14 -0.96 4.64 -8.32
CA ILE A 14 -0.61 3.24 -8.51
C ILE A 14 -0.75 2.47 -7.19
N ALA A 15 -0.18 2.99 -6.10
CA ALA A 15 -0.29 2.39 -4.77
C ALA A 15 -1.76 2.19 -4.35
N THR A 16 -2.59 3.20 -4.60
CA THR A 16 -4.04 3.17 -4.36
C THR A 16 -4.73 2.08 -5.19
N GLY A 17 -4.43 2.00 -6.49
CA GLY A 17 -5.01 0.99 -7.37
C GLY A 17 -4.70 -0.44 -6.93
N ILE A 18 -3.44 -0.71 -6.56
CA ILE A 18 -3.03 -2.01 -6.03
C ILE A 18 -3.71 -2.29 -4.68
N LEU A 19 -3.83 -1.29 -3.81
CA LEU A 19 -4.50 -1.42 -2.51
C LEU A 19 -5.98 -1.81 -2.68
N ILE A 20 -6.69 -1.20 -3.65
CA ILE A 20 -8.08 -1.55 -3.96
C ILE A 20 -8.16 -2.98 -4.47
N ILE A 21 -7.26 -3.40 -5.37
CA ILE A 21 -7.19 -4.79 -5.84
C ILE A 21 -6.94 -5.75 -4.67
N ALA A 22 -6.03 -5.42 -3.75
CA ALA A 22 -5.76 -6.20 -2.56
C ALA A 22 -7.02 -6.36 -1.68
N ALA A 23 -7.76 -5.27 -1.47
CA ALA A 23 -9.01 -5.30 -0.71
C ALA A 23 -10.11 -6.14 -1.40
N ILE A 24 -10.19 -6.09 -2.73
CA ILE A 24 -11.10 -6.94 -3.52
C ILE A 24 -10.73 -8.42 -3.32
N LEU A 25 -9.45 -8.77 -3.48
CA LEU A 25 -8.97 -10.14 -3.28
C LEU A 25 -9.28 -10.64 -1.86
N ALA A 26 -9.03 -9.81 -0.85
CA ALA A 26 -9.32 -10.17 0.55
C ALA A 26 -10.82 -10.34 0.84
N SER A 27 -11.68 -9.61 0.13
CA SER A 27 -13.13 -9.64 0.37
C SER A 27 -13.84 -10.77 -0.39
N PHE A 28 -13.35 -11.12 -1.58
CA PHE A 28 -14.07 -12.02 -2.50
C PHE A 28 -13.37 -13.36 -2.77
N VAL A 29 -12.05 -13.45 -2.58
CA VAL A 29 -11.26 -14.68 -2.77
C VAL A 29 -10.14 -14.82 -1.72
N PRO A 30 -10.46 -14.68 -0.40
CA PRO A 30 -9.46 -14.72 0.66
C PRO A 30 -8.68 -16.05 0.71
N GLU A 31 -9.29 -17.17 0.33
CA GLU A 31 -8.73 -18.52 0.38
C GLU A 31 -7.50 -18.73 -0.52
N LEU A 32 -7.28 -17.86 -1.52
CA LEU A 32 -6.11 -17.91 -2.40
C LEU A 32 -4.92 -17.11 -1.85
N GLU A 33 -5.10 -16.36 -0.76
CA GLU A 33 -4.07 -15.59 -0.05
C GLU A 33 -3.31 -14.53 -0.90
N TYR A 34 -3.66 -14.35 -2.18
CA TYR A 34 -3.04 -13.36 -3.08
C TYR A 34 -3.16 -11.92 -2.57
N HIS A 35 -4.15 -11.66 -1.72
CA HIS A 35 -4.32 -10.37 -1.08
C HIS A 35 -3.13 -9.98 -0.20
N HIS A 36 -2.42 -10.93 0.44
CA HIS A 36 -1.20 -10.63 1.21
C HIS A 36 -0.12 -10.00 0.31
N TRP A 37 0.17 -10.63 -0.82
CA TRP A 37 1.16 -10.13 -1.79
C TRP A 37 0.79 -8.77 -2.37
N ALA A 38 -0.50 -8.58 -2.68
CA ALA A 38 -1.02 -7.32 -3.17
C ALA A 38 -0.94 -6.21 -2.10
N PHE A 39 -1.31 -6.51 -0.85
CA PHE A 39 -1.18 -5.56 0.25
C PHE A 39 0.29 -5.22 0.55
N ILE A 40 1.21 -6.19 0.57
CA ILE A 40 2.66 -5.94 0.74
C ILE A 40 3.15 -4.95 -0.33
N SER A 41 2.77 -5.18 -1.58
CA SER A 41 3.17 -4.33 -2.70
C SER A 41 2.59 -2.91 -2.57
N ALA A 42 1.29 -2.79 -2.30
CA ALA A 42 0.61 -1.51 -2.13
C ALA A 42 1.17 -0.69 -0.95
N ASN A 43 1.32 -1.33 0.21
CA ASN A 43 1.83 -0.69 1.42
C ASN A 43 3.29 -0.27 1.25
N THR A 44 4.13 -1.07 0.58
CA THR A 44 5.52 -0.68 0.28
C THR A 44 5.58 0.56 -0.61
N LEU A 45 4.74 0.66 -1.64
CA LEU A 45 4.64 1.88 -2.44
C LEU A 45 4.15 3.08 -1.61
N TRP A 46 3.20 2.88 -0.72
CA TRP A 46 2.75 3.93 0.19
C TRP A 46 3.80 4.39 1.19
N VAL A 47 4.71 3.51 1.63
CA VAL A 47 5.90 3.90 2.40
C VAL A 47 6.79 4.82 1.57
N ILE A 48 7.04 4.47 0.29
CA ILE A 48 7.82 5.32 -0.63
C ILE A 48 7.14 6.68 -0.82
N VAL A 49 5.84 6.71 -1.05
CA VAL A 49 5.05 7.95 -1.15
C VAL A 49 5.13 8.76 0.14
N GLY A 50 5.03 8.12 1.31
CA GLY A 50 5.18 8.77 2.61
C GLY A 50 6.54 9.43 2.79
N MET A 51 7.62 8.80 2.33
CA MET A 51 8.96 9.40 2.31
C MET A 51 9.03 10.61 1.35
N LEU A 52 8.48 10.48 0.15
CA LEU A 52 8.46 11.57 -0.86
C LEU A 52 7.65 12.78 -0.38
N TRP A 53 6.56 12.55 0.36
CA TRP A 53 5.71 13.59 0.91
C TRP A 53 6.14 14.07 2.29
N LYS A 54 7.15 13.42 2.91
CA LYS A 54 7.61 13.65 4.29
C LYS A 54 6.51 13.49 5.35
N GLU A 55 5.61 12.54 5.13
CA GLU A 55 4.45 12.26 5.98
C GLU A 55 4.73 11.04 6.89
N GLN A 56 5.11 11.27 8.14
CA GLN A 56 5.51 10.19 9.08
C GLN A 56 4.40 9.17 9.34
N THR A 57 3.15 9.63 9.46
CA THR A 57 2.00 8.75 9.70
C THR A 57 1.80 7.77 8.54
N LEU A 58 2.02 8.21 7.30
CA LEU A 58 1.90 7.37 6.11
C LEU A 58 3.01 6.31 6.06
N ILE A 59 4.23 6.67 6.46
CA ILE A 59 5.36 5.74 6.54
C ILE A 59 5.08 4.67 7.62
N VAL A 60 4.79 5.09 8.85
CA VAL A 60 4.64 4.17 9.98
C VAL A 60 3.47 3.21 9.77
N LEU A 61 2.32 3.72 9.33
CA LEU A 61 1.14 2.89 9.05
C LEU A 61 1.47 1.81 8.01
N ASN A 62 1.98 2.21 6.85
CA ASN A 62 2.16 1.27 5.75
C ASN A 62 3.34 0.33 6.00
N ALA A 63 4.41 0.76 6.66
CA ALA A 63 5.49 -0.13 7.06
C ALA A 63 5.00 -1.20 8.06
N GLY A 64 4.19 -0.80 9.05
CA GLY A 64 3.56 -1.72 9.99
C GLY A 64 2.66 -2.73 9.29
N LEU A 65 1.81 -2.27 8.36
CA LEU A 65 0.96 -3.16 7.55
C LEU A 65 1.78 -4.12 6.69
N THR A 66 2.85 -3.65 6.03
CA THR A 66 3.75 -4.53 5.27
C THR A 66 4.31 -5.65 6.14
N ILE A 67 4.76 -5.34 7.36
CA ILE A 67 5.26 -6.35 8.30
C ILE A 67 4.16 -7.34 8.68
N ILE A 68 2.95 -6.86 9.01
CA ILE A 68 1.81 -7.71 9.36
C ILE A 68 1.47 -8.68 8.22
N TYR A 69 1.40 -8.21 6.98
CA TYR A 69 1.08 -9.08 5.84
C TYR A 69 2.21 -10.06 5.50
N ILE A 70 3.48 -9.72 5.73
CA ILE A 70 4.60 -10.66 5.63
C ILE A 70 4.48 -11.74 6.72
N LEU A 71 4.20 -11.35 7.97
CA LEU A 71 4.05 -12.31 9.06
C LEU A 71 2.87 -13.25 8.82
N GLY A 72 1.74 -12.73 8.31
CA GLY A 72 0.59 -13.56 7.96
C GLY A 72 0.79 -14.51 6.78
N LEU A 73 1.90 -14.40 6.02
CA LEU A 73 2.31 -15.42 5.04
C LEU A 73 3.19 -16.51 5.64
N ILE A 74 3.81 -16.25 6.80
CA ILE A 74 4.81 -17.13 7.43
C ILE A 74 4.21 -17.92 8.60
N LEU A 75 3.31 -17.30 9.36
CA LEU A 75 2.66 -17.85 10.56
C LEU A 75 1.29 -18.42 10.24
#